data_AF-A0A0J7KUH9-F1
#
_entry.id   AF-A0A0J7KUH9-F1
#
_cell.length_a   1.000
_cell.length_b   1.000
_cell.length_c   1.000
_cell.angle_alpha   90.00
_cell.angle_beta   90.00
_cell.angle_gamma   90.00
#
_symmetry.space_group_name_H-M   'P 1'
#
loop_
_entity.id
_entity.type
_entity.pdbx_description
1 polymer ?
#
loop_
_entity_poly.entity_id
_entity_poly.type
_entity_poly.pdbx_seq_one_letter_code
_entity_poly.pdbx_strand_id
1 'polypeptide(L)'
;MDQETVYGTHEDSHVVMSEKVQSLAGSIYQEFEKMIARYDEDVVKDLMPLLVNVLECLDISYTENQEREVELELLREDNEQLVTQYEREKQLRKASDQKLLELEDISEDERKELLSKIDSLESIVRMLELKTKNSHDHGTNAIGVSSLPIHSSSLYSRVEDFVFFYFMLCTFIYVRILVHVP
;
A
#
# COMPACT_ATOMS: atom_id res chain seq x y z
N MET A 1 18.13 6.90 -13.48
CA MET A 1 19.17 6.96 -14.54
C MET A 1 19.80 5.59 -14.52
N ASP A 2 19.16 4.67 -15.23
CA ASP A 2 19.51 3.26 -15.19
C ASP A 2 20.60 3.01 -16.24
N GLN A 3 21.74 2.52 -15.76
CA GLN A 3 22.93 2.29 -16.55
C GLN A 3 22.81 0.90 -17.16
N GLU A 4 22.27 0.84 -18.38
CA GLU A 4 22.25 -0.36 -19.20
C GLU A 4 23.67 -0.59 -19.74
N THR A 5 24.38 -1.54 -19.13
CA THR A 5 25.75 -1.89 -19.52
C THR A 5 25.66 -2.92 -20.64
N VAL A 6 25.72 -2.44 -21.88
CA VAL A 6 25.81 -3.28 -23.09
C VAL A 6 27.19 -3.92 -23.13
N TYR A 7 27.29 -5.20 -22.76
CA TYR A 7 28.47 -6.02 -23.05
C TYR A 7 28.44 -6.42 -24.53
N GLY A 8 29.12 -5.62 -25.35
CA GLY A 8 29.50 -6.05 -26.70
C GLY A 8 30.67 -7.01 -26.60
N THR A 9 30.41 -8.32 -26.67
CA THR A 9 31.46 -9.31 -26.92
C THR A 9 31.60 -9.48 -28.43
N HIS A 10 32.31 -8.55 -29.07
CA HIS A 10 32.91 -8.80 -30.37
C HIS A 10 34.41 -9.03 -30.14
N GLU A 11 34.74 -10.25 -29.77
CA GLU A 11 36.06 -10.78 -30.01
C GLU A 11 35.87 -12.01 -30.89
N ASP A 12 36.64 -12.07 -31.98
CA ASP A 12 36.85 -13.27 -32.79
C ASP A 12 37.34 -14.39 -31.86
N SER A 13 36.39 -15.02 -31.17
CA SER A 13 36.62 -16.20 -30.38
C SER A 13 37.00 -17.27 -31.39
N HIS A 14 38.27 -17.64 -31.38
CA HIS A 14 38.73 -18.89 -31.94
C HIS A 14 37.93 -19.97 -31.20
N VAL A 15 36.72 -20.29 -31.70
CA VAL A 15 35.78 -21.22 -31.08
C VAL A 15 36.56 -22.52 -30.90
N VAL A 16 36.85 -22.83 -29.64
CA VAL A 16 37.59 -24.04 -29.29
C VAL A 16 36.65 -25.19 -29.60
N MET A 17 36.96 -25.94 -30.66
CA MET A 17 36.16 -27.08 -31.08
C MET A 17 35.88 -27.99 -29.87
N SER A 18 34.64 -28.44 -29.75
CA SER A 18 34.19 -29.33 -28.69
C SER A 18 35.13 -30.53 -28.57
N GLU A 19 35.57 -30.85 -27.35
CA GLU A 19 36.49 -31.99 -27.09
C GLU A 19 35.96 -33.31 -27.70
N LYS A 20 34.63 -33.47 -27.75
CA LYS A 20 33.98 -34.62 -28.38
C LYS A 20 34.15 -34.62 -29.90
N VAL A 21 33.95 -33.46 -30.54
CA VAL A 21 34.13 -33.30 -32.00
C VAL A 21 35.60 -33.45 -32.36
N GLN A 22 36.51 -32.92 -31.54
CA GLN A 22 37.95 -33.09 -31.69
C GLN A 22 38.39 -34.56 -31.59
N SER A 23 37.89 -35.30 -30.60
CA SER A 23 38.19 -36.72 -30.43
C SER A 23 37.65 -37.56 -31.60
N LEU A 24 36.44 -37.26 -32.07
CA LEU A 24 35.84 -37.92 -33.22
C LEU A 24 36.62 -37.63 -34.50
N ALA A 25 36.96 -36.37 -34.76
CA ALA A 25 37.77 -35.94 -35.89
C ALA A 25 39.11 -36.69 -35.90
N GLY A 26 39.81 -36.73 -34.75
CA GLY A 26 41.07 -37.46 -34.61
C GLY A 26 40.95 -38.95 -34.94
N SER A 27 39.87 -39.59 -34.50
CA SER A 27 39.61 -41.01 -34.80
C SER A 27 39.34 -41.25 -36.30
N ILE A 28 38.58 -40.35 -36.93
CA ILE A 28 38.26 -40.45 -38.36
C ILE A 28 39.51 -40.19 -39.22
N TYR A 29 40.31 -39.18 -38.88
CA TYR A 29 41.56 -38.90 -39.59
C TYR A 29 42.56 -40.06 -39.51
N GLN A 30 42.67 -40.74 -38.37
CA GLN A 30 43.50 -41.95 -38.25
C GLN A 30 43.03 -43.09 -39.18
N GLU A 31 41.73 -43.26 -39.37
CA GLU A 31 41.22 -44.26 -40.32
C GLU A 31 41.47 -43.85 -41.77
N PHE A 32 41.38 -42.57 -42.09
CA PHE A 32 41.74 -42.06 -43.41
C PHE A 32 43.23 -42.22 -43.72
N GLU A 33 44.12 -41.98 -42.76
CA GLU A 33 45.55 -42.27 -42.93
C GLU A 33 45.82 -43.74 -43.30
N LYS A 34 45.13 -44.69 -42.65
CA LYS A 34 45.22 -46.12 -42.99
C LYS A 34 44.66 -46.45 -44.37
N MET A 35 43.72 -45.64 -44.87
CA MET A 35 43.12 -45.81 -46.20
C MET A 35 44.05 -45.27 -47.28
N ILE A 36 44.58 -44.06 -47.09
CA ILE A 36 45.59 -43.44 -47.96
C ILE A 36 46.82 -44.35 -48.09
N ALA A 37 47.31 -44.89 -46.96
CA ALA A 37 48.47 -45.79 -46.96
C ALA A 37 48.26 -47.08 -47.78
N ARG A 38 47.01 -47.51 -48.01
CA ARG A 38 46.69 -48.75 -48.75
C ARG A 38 46.22 -48.49 -50.18
N TYR A 39 45.58 -47.37 -50.44
CA TYR A 39 44.83 -47.11 -51.66
C TYR A 39 45.13 -45.76 -52.33
N ASP A 40 46.11 -45.00 -51.82
CA ASP A 40 46.47 -43.63 -52.25
C ASP A 40 45.46 -42.55 -51.81
N GLU A 41 45.82 -41.28 -51.95
CA GLU A 41 45.05 -40.11 -51.50
C GLU A 41 43.75 -39.87 -52.30
N ASP A 42 43.74 -40.28 -53.56
CA ASP A 42 42.60 -40.06 -54.48
C ASP A 42 41.29 -40.68 -53.95
N VAL A 43 41.34 -41.71 -53.10
CA VAL A 43 40.14 -42.36 -52.55
C VAL A 43 39.42 -41.53 -51.48
N VAL A 44 40.10 -40.56 -50.86
CA VAL A 44 39.51 -39.69 -49.81
C VAL A 44 39.40 -38.23 -50.23
N LYS A 45 40.05 -37.83 -51.32
CA LYS A 45 40.17 -36.43 -51.78
C LYS A 45 38.85 -35.67 -51.84
N ASP A 46 37.82 -36.26 -52.45
CA ASP A 46 36.50 -35.61 -52.58
C ASP A 46 35.62 -35.78 -51.33
N LEU A 47 35.94 -36.75 -50.47
CA LEU A 47 35.22 -37.01 -49.22
C LEU A 47 35.69 -36.09 -48.09
N MET A 48 36.98 -35.73 -48.07
CA MET A 48 37.59 -34.89 -47.05
C MET A 48 36.88 -33.54 -46.84
N PRO A 49 36.56 -32.76 -47.89
CA PRO A 49 35.81 -31.50 -47.72
C PRO A 49 34.41 -31.71 -47.13
N LEU A 50 33.74 -32.81 -47.46
CA LEU A 50 32.42 -33.13 -46.91
C LEU A 50 32.51 -33.50 -45.44
N LEU A 51 33.53 -34.29 -45.06
CA LEU A 51 33.78 -34.63 -43.66
C LEU A 51 34.08 -33.39 -42.83
N VAL A 52 34.96 -32.51 -43.31
CA VAL A 52 35.30 -31.26 -42.62
C VAL A 52 34.05 -30.43 -42.40
N ASN A 53 33.23 -30.22 -43.43
CA ASN A 53 31.98 -29.48 -43.31
C ASN A 53 31.01 -30.12 -42.29
N VAL A 54 30.90 -31.45 -42.26
CA VAL A 54 30.07 -32.14 -41.25
C VAL A 54 30.60 -31.92 -39.84
N LEU A 55 31.92 -31.97 -39.63
CA LEU A 55 32.53 -31.73 -38.33
C LEU A 55 32.36 -30.27 -37.89
N GLU A 56 32.50 -29.31 -38.79
CA GLU A 56 32.24 -27.88 -38.53
C GLU A 56 30.77 -27.64 -38.17
N CYS A 57 29.82 -28.19 -38.93
CA CYS A 57 28.39 -28.09 -38.62
C CYS A 57 28.06 -28.70 -37.24
N LEU A 58 28.68 -29.84 -36.93
CA LEU A 58 28.48 -30.50 -35.64
C LEU A 58 29.02 -29.65 -34.49
N ASP A 59 30.17 -29.00 -34.67
CA ASP A 59 30.78 -28.13 -33.66
C ASP A 59 29.94 -26.88 -33.39
N ILE A 60 29.43 -26.25 -34.45
CA ILE A 60 28.47 -25.13 -34.35
C ILE A 60 27.23 -25.59 -33.58
N SER A 61 26.64 -26.73 -33.96
CA SER A 61 25.46 -27.27 -33.28
C SER A 61 25.73 -27.57 -31.80
N TYR A 62 26.95 -27.98 -31.45
CA TYR A 62 27.32 -28.26 -30.06
C TYR A 62 27.41 -26.97 -29.24
N THR A 63 28.05 -25.95 -29.82
CA THR A 63 28.18 -24.61 -29.21
C THR A 63 26.81 -23.98 -28.99
N GLU A 64 25.96 -23.92 -30.02
CA GLU A 64 24.63 -23.34 -29.88
C GLU A 64 23.76 -24.13 -28.87
N ASN A 65 23.95 -25.45 -28.77
CA ASN A 65 23.22 -26.25 -27.79
C ASN A 65 23.66 -25.95 -26.36
N GLN A 66 24.96 -25.71 -26.13
CA GLN A 66 25.46 -25.28 -24.81
C GLN A 66 24.94 -23.89 -24.44
N GLU A 67 24.93 -22.94 -25.37
CA GLU A 67 24.37 -21.60 -25.15
C GLU A 67 22.90 -21.67 -24.77
N ARG A 68 22.11 -22.48 -25.50
CA ARG A 68 20.69 -22.71 -25.18
C ARG A 68 20.50 -23.39 -23.82
N GLU A 69 21.38 -24.31 -23.44
CA GLU A 69 21.32 -24.97 -22.13
C GLU A 69 21.56 -23.97 -20.99
N VAL A 70 22.53 -23.06 -21.17
CA VAL A 70 22.77 -21.96 -20.22
C VAL A 70 21.57 -21.01 -20.13
N GLU A 71 21.00 -20.61 -21.27
CA GLU A 71 19.81 -19.74 -21.31
C GLU A 71 18.62 -20.39 -20.60
N LEU A 72 18.38 -21.69 -20.83
CA LEU A 72 17.32 -22.44 -20.15
C LEU A 72 17.51 -22.46 -18.64
N GLU A 73 18.74 -22.59 -18.16
CA GLU A 73 19.01 -22.62 -16.72
C GLU A 73 18.81 -21.25 -16.08
N LEU A 74 19.22 -20.17 -16.76
CA LEU A 74 18.94 -18.79 -16.33
C LEU A 74 17.44 -18.52 -16.23
N LEU A 75 16.66 -18.94 -17.23
CA LEU A 75 15.20 -18.78 -17.22
C LEU A 75 14.53 -19.60 -16.13
N ARG A 76 15.07 -20.79 -15.79
CA ARG A 76 14.59 -21.59 -14.65
C ARG A 76 14.84 -20.89 -13.33
N GLU A 77 16.04 -20.34 -13.14
CA GLU A 77 16.39 -19.60 -11.93
C GLU A 77 15.50 -18.36 -11.76
N ASP A 78 15.30 -17.57 -12.82
CA ASP A 78 14.39 -16.42 -12.79
C ASP A 78 12.94 -16.83 -12.45
N ASN A 79 12.47 -17.94 -13.03
CA ASN A 79 11.14 -18.46 -12.72
C ASN A 79 10.99 -18.86 -11.24
N GLU A 80 11.99 -19.52 -10.66
CA GLU A 80 11.99 -19.90 -9.25
C GLU A 80 11.95 -18.66 -8.32
N GLN A 81 12.70 -17.62 -8.67
CA GLN A 81 12.67 -16.35 -7.96
C GLN A 81 11.29 -15.68 -8.06
N LEU A 82 10.70 -15.63 -9.27
CA LEU A 82 9.36 -15.08 -9.49
C LEU A 82 8.28 -15.83 -8.70
N VAL A 83 8.35 -17.15 -8.65
CA VAL A 83 7.42 -17.98 -7.85
C VAL A 83 7.54 -17.63 -6.37
N THR A 84 8.77 -17.54 -5.85
CA THR A 84 9.01 -17.17 -4.44
C THR A 84 8.46 -15.79 -4.10
N GLN A 85 8.66 -14.80 -4.98
CA GLN A 85 8.13 -13.45 -4.80
C GLN A 85 6.59 -13.43 -4.85
N TYR A 86 6.00 -14.14 -5.82
CA TYR A 86 4.55 -14.25 -5.94
C TYR A 86 3.92 -14.85 -4.69
N GLU A 87 4.50 -15.92 -4.14
CA GLU A 87 3.98 -16.55 -2.92
C GLU A 87 4.05 -15.62 -1.71
N ARG A 88 5.15 -14.89 -1.56
CA ARG A 88 5.31 -13.88 -0.51
C ARG A 88 4.25 -12.79 -0.62
N GLU A 89 4.06 -12.21 -1.80
CA GLU A 89 3.09 -11.13 -2.01
C GLU A 89 1.65 -11.62 -1.80
N LYS A 90 1.35 -12.84 -2.25
CA LYS A 90 0.06 -13.50 -2.00
C LYS A 90 -0.22 -13.65 -0.51
N GLN A 91 0.77 -14.00 0.30
CA GLN A 91 0.63 -14.09 1.75
C GLN A 91 0.42 -12.72 2.40
N LEU A 92 1.21 -11.72 2.00
CA LEU A 92 1.07 -10.34 2.50
C LEU A 92 -0.31 -9.76 2.18
N ARG A 93 -0.81 -10.00 0.97
CA ARG A 93 -2.15 -9.57 0.57
C ARG A 93 -3.24 -10.22 1.42
N LYS A 94 -3.19 -11.54 1.62
CA LYS A 94 -4.12 -12.25 2.51
C LYS A 94 -4.10 -11.68 3.94
N ALA A 95 -2.92 -11.39 4.48
CA ALA A 95 -2.79 -10.81 5.81
C ALA A 95 -3.37 -9.39 5.88
N SER A 96 -3.17 -8.59 4.83
CA SER A 96 -3.76 -7.25 4.73
C SER A 96 -5.29 -7.30 4.62
N ASP A 97 -5.83 -8.19 3.80
CA ASP A 97 -7.28 -8.36 3.62
C ASP A 97 -7.93 -8.81 4.94
N GLN A 98 -7.29 -9.73 5.67
CA GLN A 98 -7.75 -10.15 7.00
C GLN A 98 -7.77 -9.00 8.01
N LYS A 99 -6.70 -8.19 8.03
CA LYS A 99 -6.62 -7.02 8.92
C LYS A 99 -7.67 -5.96 8.58
N LEU A 100 -8.00 -5.80 7.30
CA LEU A 100 -9.05 -4.88 6.86
C LEU A 100 -10.41 -5.32 7.40
N LEU A 101 -10.74 -6.61 7.29
CA LEU A 101 -11.98 -7.17 7.83
C LEU A 101 -12.09 -6.93 9.35
N GLU A 102 -11.02 -7.18 10.10
CA GLU A 102 -10.98 -6.93 11.55
C GLU A 102 -11.22 -5.45 11.90
N LEU A 103 -10.68 -4.53 11.11
CA LEU A 103 -10.91 -3.10 11.29
C LEU A 103 -12.33 -2.67 10.93
N GLU A 104 -12.92 -3.29 9.90
CA GLU A 104 -14.32 -3.05 9.53
C GLU A 104 -15.27 -3.49 10.65
N ASP A 105 -15.06 -4.67 11.23
CA ASP A 105 -15.84 -5.17 12.37
C ASP A 105 -15.75 -4.22 13.58
N ILE A 106 -14.53 -3.80 13.95
CA ILE A 106 -14.32 -2.85 15.06
C ILE A 106 -15.06 -1.52 14.78
N SER A 107 -14.92 -0.98 13.56
CA SER A 107 -15.57 0.27 13.19
C SER A 107 -17.10 0.14 13.21
N GLU A 108 -17.64 -1.01 12.82
CA GLU A 108 -19.08 -1.25 12.87
C GLU A 108 -19.61 -1.32 14.29
N ASP A 109 -18.87 -1.95 15.20
CA ASP A 109 -19.23 -2.03 16.62
C ASP A 109 -19.19 -0.65 17.29
N GLU A 110 -18.14 0.15 17.03
CA GLU A 110 -18.07 1.54 17.49
C GLU A 110 -19.25 2.37 16.96
N ARG A 111 -19.59 2.21 15.68
CA ARG A 111 -20.73 2.89 15.05
C ARG A 111 -22.05 2.50 15.74
N LYS A 112 -22.27 1.22 16.01
CA LYS A 112 -23.47 0.72 16.72
C LYS A 112 -23.54 1.30 18.14
N GLU A 113 -22.42 1.35 18.86
CA GLU A 113 -22.36 1.92 20.21
C GLU A 113 -22.69 3.42 20.19
N LEU A 114 -22.13 4.18 19.25
CA LEU A 114 -22.40 5.61 19.09
C LEU A 114 -23.87 5.88 18.73
N LEU A 115 -24.45 5.08 17.84
CA LEU A 115 -25.88 5.19 17.52
C LEU A 115 -26.76 4.92 18.74
N SER A 116 -26.44 3.90 19.54
CA SER A 116 -27.17 3.65 20.80
C SER A 116 -27.07 4.83 21.78
N LYS A 117 -25.90 5.48 21.87
CA LYS A 117 -25.74 6.71 22.66
C LYS A 117 -26.60 7.85 22.14
N ILE A 118 -26.66 8.05 20.82
CA ILE A 118 -27.53 9.05 20.19
C ILE A 118 -28.99 8.80 20.56
N ASP A 119 -29.50 7.59 20.37
CA ASP A 119 -30.90 7.23 20.70
C ASP A 119 -31.25 7.52 22.18
N SER A 120 -30.29 7.25 23.08
CA SER A 120 -30.44 7.54 24.51
C SER A 120 -30.51 9.03 24.79
N LEU A 121 -29.66 9.84 24.13
CA LEU A 121 -29.62 11.29 24.29
C LEU A 121 -30.88 11.93 23.69
N GLU A 122 -31.36 11.46 22.53
CA GLU A 122 -32.62 11.91 21.94
C GLU A 122 -33.83 11.64 22.86
N SER A 123 -33.81 10.51 23.57
CA SER A 123 -34.84 10.18 24.56
C SER A 123 -34.78 11.11 25.78
N ILE A 124 -33.57 11.45 26.25
CA ILE A 124 -33.36 12.42 27.34
C ILE A 124 -33.84 13.82 26.91
N VAL A 125 -33.48 14.28 25.72
CA VAL A 125 -33.91 15.58 25.17
C VAL A 125 -35.43 15.67 25.14
N ARG A 126 -36.12 14.68 24.55
CA ARG A 126 -37.59 14.64 24.53
C ARG A 126 -38.21 14.69 25.92
N MET A 127 -37.62 14.00 26.90
CA MET A 127 -38.08 14.05 28.29
C MET A 127 -37.92 15.45 28.90
N LEU A 128 -36.80 16.12 28.65
CA LEU A 128 -36.53 17.47 29.14
C LEU A 128 -37.44 18.51 28.49
N GLU A 129 -37.74 18.37 27.20
CA GLU A 129 -38.72 19.20 26.49
C GLU A 129 -40.10 19.09 27.13
N LEU A 130 -40.57 17.86 27.41
CA LEU A 130 -41.84 17.63 28.11
C LEU A 130 -41.86 18.23 29.51
N LYS A 131 -40.78 18.06 30.31
CA LYS A 131 -40.67 18.66 31.65
C LYS A 131 -40.70 20.18 31.61
N THR A 132 -40.06 20.78 30.60
CA THR A 132 -40.03 22.24 30.40
C THR A 132 -41.42 22.74 30.05
N LYS A 133 -42.10 22.08 29.10
CA LYS A 133 -43.49 22.39 28.72
C LYS A 133 -44.44 22.29 29.92
N ASN A 134 -44.36 21.19 30.67
CA ASN A 134 -45.18 21.00 31.87
C ASN A 134 -44.92 22.09 32.93
N SER A 135 -43.67 22.44 33.18
CA SER A 135 -43.31 23.51 34.12
C SER A 135 -43.83 24.88 33.68
N HIS A 136 -43.79 25.16 32.38
CA HIS A 136 -44.34 26.39 31.79
C HIS A 136 -45.86 26.44 31.93
N ASP A 137 -46.57 25.34 31.63
CA ASP A 137 -48.02 25.24 31.76
C ASP A 137 -48.49 25.39 33.22
N HIS A 138 -47.73 24.85 34.19
CA HIS A 138 -48.00 25.08 35.62
C HIS A 138 -47.76 26.53 36.04
N GLY A 139 -46.70 27.16 35.55
CA GLY A 139 -46.40 28.56 35.84
C GLY A 139 -47.47 29.50 35.28
N THR A 140 -47.90 29.29 34.05
CA THR A 140 -48.97 30.08 33.40
C THR A 140 -50.33 29.88 34.08
N ASN A 141 -50.68 28.65 34.46
CA ASN A 141 -51.91 28.38 35.21
C ASN A 141 -51.88 28.96 36.63
N ALA A 142 -50.74 28.94 37.33
CA ALA A 142 -50.61 29.60 38.63
C ALA A 142 -50.78 31.13 38.54
N ILE A 143 -50.32 31.74 37.44
CA ILE A 143 -50.54 33.15 37.14
C ILE A 143 -52.01 33.42 36.77
N GLY A 144 -52.68 32.51 36.06
CA GLY A 144 -54.10 32.64 35.68
C GLY A 144 -55.10 32.44 36.84
N VAL A 145 -54.71 31.69 37.88
CA VAL A 145 -55.57 31.37 39.04
C VAL A 145 -55.37 32.37 40.20
N SER A 146 -54.35 33.22 40.15
CA SER A 146 -54.13 34.29 41.13
C SER A 146 -54.59 35.66 40.58
N SER A 147 -55.65 36.20 41.20
CA SER A 147 -56.11 37.57 41.02
C SER A 147 -55.10 38.59 41.60
N LEU A 148 -53.92 38.74 40.97
CA LEU A 148 -52.87 39.66 41.43
C LEU A 148 -52.17 40.40 40.27
N PRO A 149 -52.83 41.35 39.57
CA PRO A 149 -52.13 42.19 38.61
C PRO A 149 -51.45 43.42 39.25
N ILE A 150 -51.68 43.70 40.54
CA ILE A 150 -51.28 44.99 41.15
C ILE A 150 -49.87 44.94 41.79
N HIS A 151 -49.36 43.76 42.17
CA HIS A 151 -48.13 43.67 42.97
C HIS A 151 -46.84 43.44 42.14
N SER A 152 -46.93 42.93 40.91
CA SER A 152 -45.74 42.63 40.09
C SER A 152 -45.13 43.86 39.42
N SER A 153 -45.97 44.82 39.01
CA SER A 153 -45.55 46.10 38.44
C SER A 153 -44.83 47.00 39.46
N SER A 154 -45.26 46.99 40.73
CA SER A 154 -44.56 47.70 41.82
C SER A 154 -43.20 47.09 42.15
N LEU A 155 -43.09 45.75 42.09
CA LEU A 155 -41.83 45.03 42.30
C LEU A 155 -40.82 45.29 41.16
N TYR A 156 -41.29 45.32 39.91
CA TYR A 156 -40.42 45.60 38.76
C TYR A 156 -39.83 47.01 38.81
N SER A 157 -40.64 48.02 39.14
CA SER A 157 -40.17 49.41 39.33
C SER A 157 -39.13 49.49 40.46
N ARG A 158 -39.35 48.77 41.57
CA ARG A 158 -38.42 48.75 42.71
C ARG A 158 -37.08 48.08 42.38
N VAL A 159 -37.08 47.06 41.53
CA VAL A 159 -35.86 46.39 41.09
C VAL A 159 -35.05 47.32 40.17
N GLU A 160 -35.70 48.05 39.26
CA GLU A 160 -35.01 49.05 38.44
C GLU A 160 -34.41 50.18 39.29
N ASP A 161 -35.16 50.70 40.27
CA ASP A 161 -34.66 51.71 41.21
C ASP A 161 -33.43 51.20 41.99
N PHE A 162 -33.42 49.93 42.39
CA PHE A 162 -32.31 49.31 43.12
C PHE A 162 -31.06 49.12 42.25
N VAL A 163 -31.24 48.72 40.99
CA VAL A 163 -30.15 48.60 40.01
C VAL A 163 -29.56 49.98 39.70
N PHE A 164 -30.39 51.02 39.58
CA PHE A 164 -29.94 52.39 39.36
C PHE A 164 -29.14 52.92 40.56
N PHE A 165 -29.62 52.66 41.79
CA PHE A 165 -28.93 53.06 43.00
C PHE A 165 -27.59 52.34 43.18
N TYR A 166 -27.54 51.04 42.86
CA TYR A 166 -26.31 50.26 42.89
C TYR A 166 -25.28 50.77 41.88
N PHE A 167 -25.72 51.10 40.65
CA PHE A 167 -24.85 51.67 39.63
C PHE A 167 -24.31 53.05 40.05
N MET A 168 -25.15 53.90 40.66
CA MET A 168 -24.72 55.20 41.17
C MET A 168 -23.74 55.06 42.34
N LEU A 169 -23.96 54.11 43.25
CA LEU A 169 -23.04 53.83 44.37
C LEU A 169 -21.69 53.32 43.85
N CYS A 170 -21.68 52.39 42.91
CA CYS A 170 -20.45 51.89 42.29
C CYS A 170 -19.70 53.02 41.59
N THR A 171 -20.39 53.91 40.88
CA THR A 171 -19.76 55.07 40.22
C THR A 171 -19.20 56.06 41.25
N PHE A 172 -19.93 56.33 42.33
CA PHE A 172 -19.48 57.22 43.40
C PHE A 172 -18.28 56.66 44.15
N ILE A 173 -18.29 55.36 44.45
CA ILE A 173 -17.15 54.64 45.05
C ILE A 173 -15.95 54.66 44.08
N TYR A 174 -16.17 54.40 42.79
CA TYR A 174 -15.11 54.40 41.78
C TYR A 174 -14.46 55.79 41.63
N VAL A 175 -15.25 56.86 41.53
CA VAL A 175 -14.76 58.25 41.46
C VAL A 175 -14.03 58.64 42.75
N ARG A 176 -14.54 58.23 43.91
CA ARG A 176 -13.93 58.53 45.22
C ARG A 176 -12.63 57.74 45.46
N ILE A 177 -12.49 56.55 44.90
CA ILE A 177 -11.23 55.80 44.84
C ILE A 177 -10.26 56.49 43.86
N LEU A 178 -10.71 56.93 42.69
CA LEU A 178 -9.85 57.58 41.69
C LEU A 178 -9.30 58.95 42.13
N VAL A 179 -10.06 59.73 42.91
CA VAL A 179 -9.66 61.07 43.40
C VAL A 179 -8.77 61.00 44.64
N HIS A 180 -8.70 59.85 45.31
CA HIS A 180 -7.86 59.64 46.50
C HIS A 180 -6.68 58.68 46.23
N VAL A 181 -6.14 58.70 45.01
CA VAL A 181 -4.82 58.16 44.71
C VAL A 181 -3.83 59.34 44.74
N PRO A 182 -2.86 59.39 45.68
CA PRO A 182 -1.70 60.29 45.57
C PRO A 182 -0.76 59.85 44.45
#